data_AF-A0A3D2IIL7-F1
#
_entry.id   AF-A0A3D2IIL7-F1
#
_cell.length_a   1.000
_cell.length_b   1.000
_cell.length_c   1.000
_cell.angle_alpha   90.00
_cell.angle_beta   90.00
_cell.angle_gamma   90.00
#
_symmetry.space_group_name_H-M   'P 1'
#
loop_
_entity.id
_entity.type
_entity.pdbx_description
1 polymer ?
#
loop_
_entity_poly.entity_id
_entity_poly.type
_entity_poly.pdbx_seq_one_letter_code
_entity_poly.pdbx_strand_id
1 'polypeptide(L)'
;MFEEIKEVLMQSYETFFNELASFLPNIIGALLILIIGWIIAKLVKTAAVRLLKLIRLDVVTEKAKIDQFLKDGGSDKSAIDILGGIIYWLIMLIVILAGLNTLGLGVASELVNQIILYIPNVIVAVLA
;
A
#
# COMPACT_ATOMS: atom_id res chain seq x y z
N MET A 1 -33.33 -31.39 24.35
CA MET A 1 -33.62 -30.90 22.99
C MET A 1 -33.90 -29.40 22.93
N PHE A 2 -35.03 -28.87 23.43
CA PHE A 2 -35.28 -27.40 23.38
C PHE A 2 -34.28 -26.57 24.20
N GLU A 3 -33.90 -27.05 25.39
CA GLU A 3 -32.88 -26.39 26.22
C GLU A 3 -31.46 -26.48 25.63
N GLU A 4 -31.12 -27.60 24.98
CA GLU A 4 -29.82 -27.75 24.27
C GLU A 4 -29.71 -26.79 23.09
N ILE A 5 -30.79 -26.59 22.31
CA ILE A 5 -30.82 -25.62 21.22
C ILE A 5 -30.65 -24.20 21.77
N LYS A 6 -31.31 -23.88 22.89
CA LYS A 6 -31.21 -22.57 23.54
C LYS A 6 -29.78 -22.31 24.02
N GLU A 7 -29.12 -23.28 24.64
CA GLU A 7 -27.72 -23.15 25.07
C GLU A 7 -26.78 -22.93 23.89
N VAL A 8 -26.91 -23.70 22.80
CA VAL A 8 -26.09 -23.55 21.59
C VAL A 8 -26.30 -22.17 20.95
N LEU A 9 -27.54 -21.67 20.91
CA LEU A 9 -27.84 -20.33 20.40
C LEU A 9 -27.28 -19.23 21.30
N MET A 10 -27.36 -19.39 22.62
CA MET A 10 -26.80 -18.41 23.56
C MET A 10 -25.28 -18.36 23.48
N GLN A 11 -24.62 -19.53 23.40
CA GLN A 11 -23.17 -19.63 23.21
C GLN A 11 -22.72 -19.06 21.87
N SER A 12 -23.48 -19.30 20.80
CA SER A 12 -23.20 -18.73 19.48
C SER A 12 -23.32 -17.20 19.50
N TYR A 13 -24.31 -16.66 20.20
CA TYR A 13 -24.51 -15.22 20.39
C TYR A 13 -23.35 -14.59 21.16
N GLU A 14 -22.96 -15.17 22.30
CA GLU A 14 -21.83 -14.67 23.10
C GLU A 14 -20.51 -14.72 22.33
N THR A 15 -20.25 -15.82 21.61
CA THR A 15 -19.03 -15.97 20.81
C THR A 15 -18.96 -14.93 19.70
N PHE A 16 -20.05 -14.73 18.96
CA PHE A 16 -20.12 -13.73 17.90
C PHE A 16 -19.89 -12.31 18.43
N PHE A 17 -20.53 -11.94 19.55
CA PHE A 17 -20.36 -10.61 20.14
C PHE A 17 -18.94 -10.40 20.68
N ASN A 18 -18.34 -11.42 21.28
CA ASN A 18 -16.96 -11.35 21.77
C ASN A 18 -15.95 -11.18 20.62
N GLU A 19 -16.11 -11.93 19.52
CA GLU A 19 -15.28 -11.76 18.33
C GLU A 19 -15.47 -10.37 17.71
N LEU A 20 -16.70 -9.89 17.59
CA LEU A 20 -16.99 -8.56 17.06
C LEU A 20 -16.37 -7.45 17.93
N ALA A 21 -16.51 -7.56 19.26
CA ALA A 21 -15.89 -6.62 20.20
C ALA A 21 -14.36 -6.64 20.12
N SER A 22 -13.76 -7.80 19.88
CA SER A 22 -12.31 -7.95 19.70
C SER A 22 -11.80 -7.33 18.38
N PHE A 23 -12.66 -7.21 17.37
CA PHE A 23 -12.32 -6.67 16.06
C PHE A 23 -12.26 -5.12 16.04
N LEU A 24 -13.06 -4.45 16.88
CA LEU A 24 -13.10 -2.98 16.98
C LEU A 24 -11.72 -2.35 17.26
N PRO A 25 -10.95 -2.81 18.27
CA PRO A 25 -9.59 -2.33 18.51
C PRO A 25 -8.66 -2.50 17.30
N ASN A 26 -8.77 -3.63 16.58
CA ASN A 26 -7.96 -3.91 15.40
C ASN A 26 -8.27 -2.96 14.24
N ILE A 27 -9.55 -2.60 14.04
CA ILE A 27 -9.96 -1.56 13.07
C ILE A 27 -9.28 -0.24 13.40
N ILE A 28 -9.32 0.18 14.65
CA ILE A 28 -8.69 1.44 15.09
C ILE A 28 -7.17 1.38 14.84
N GLY A 29 -6.52 0.27 15.20
CA GLY A 29 -5.10 0.05 14.94
C GLY A 29 -4.75 0.13 13.45
N ALA A 30 -5.52 -0.55 12.60
CA ALA A 30 -5.32 -0.54 11.15
C ALA A 30 -5.52 0.87 10.55
N LEU A 31 -6.53 1.61 11.01
CA LEU A 31 -6.73 3.00 10.59
C LEU A 31 -5.57 3.90 11.02
N LEU A 32 -5.06 3.76 12.24
CA LEU A 32 -3.89 4.51 12.69
C LEU A 32 -2.66 4.20 11.83
N ILE A 33 -2.42 2.92 11.53
CA ILE A 33 -1.33 2.49 10.64
C ILE A 33 -1.49 3.11 9.25
N LEU A 34 -2.70 3.08 8.67
CA LEU A 34 -2.97 3.67 7.36
C LEU A 34 -2.72 5.18 7.36
N ILE A 35 -3.19 5.90 8.38
CA ILE A 35 -3.02 7.36 8.49
C ILE A 35 -1.55 7.72 8.65
N ILE A 36 -0.83 7.09 9.58
CA ILE A 36 0.58 7.36 9.84
C ILE A 36 1.43 6.97 8.63
N GLY A 37 1.19 5.78 8.09
CA GLY A 37 1.91 5.27 6.92
C GLY A 37 1.69 6.13 5.68
N TRP A 38 0.49 6.68 5.48
CA TRP A 38 0.21 7.63 4.40
C TRP A 38 1.03 8.93 4.51
N ILE A 39 1.15 9.47 5.73
CA ILE A 39 1.98 10.65 5.99
C ILE A 39 3.44 10.33 5.69
N ILE A 40 3.94 9.19 6.19
CA ILE A 40 5.32 8.74 5.93
C ILE A 40 5.56 8.56 4.42
N ALA A 41 4.64 7.91 3.70
CA ALA A 41 4.76 7.70 2.26
C ALA A 41 4.86 9.02 1.49
N LYS A 42 4.07 10.04 1.86
CA LYS A 42 4.15 11.38 1.27
C LYS A 42 5.49 12.07 1.56
N LEU A 43 6.00 11.95 2.78
CA LEU A 43 7.29 12.52 3.17
C LEU A 43 8.43 11.86 2.39
N VAL A 44 8.44 10.52 2.33
CA VAL A 44 9.47 9.77 1.61
C VAL A 44 9.42 10.07 0.11
N LYS A 45 8.23 10.13 -0.50
CA LYS A 45 8.08 10.57 -1.90
C LYS A 45 8.71 11.93 -2.13
N THR A 46 8.40 12.89 -1.27
CA THR A 46 8.88 14.27 -1.41
C THR A 46 10.41 14.32 -1.25
N ALA A 47 10.95 13.60 -0.27
CA ALA A 47 12.39 13.49 -0.05
C ALA A 47 13.08 12.82 -1.25
N ALA A 48 12.56 11.70 -1.74
CA ALA A 48 13.11 10.98 -2.89
C ALA A 48 13.14 11.86 -4.15
N VAL A 49 12.03 12.54 -4.48
CA VAL A 49 11.96 13.45 -5.63
C VAL A 49 12.98 14.59 -5.48
N ARG A 50 13.10 15.18 -4.28
CA ARG A 50 14.09 16.25 -4.03
C ARG A 50 15.52 15.74 -4.18
N LEU A 51 15.84 14.58 -3.63
CA LEU A 51 17.18 13.98 -3.74
C LEU A 51 17.54 13.68 -5.19
N LEU A 52 16.61 13.09 -5.95
CA LEU A 52 16.79 12.78 -7.37
C LEU A 52 17.04 14.05 -8.21
N LYS A 53 16.35 15.15 -7.89
CA LYS A 53 16.57 16.46 -8.53
C LYS A 53 17.91 17.11 -8.11
N LEU A 54 18.33 16.92 -6.86
CA LEU A 54 19.60 17.47 -6.36
C LEU A 54 20.83 16.82 -7.01
N ILE A 55 20.77 15.52 -7.30
CA ILE A 55 21.87 14.79 -7.96
C ILE A 55 21.91 15.00 -9.48
N ARG A 56 21.09 15.90 -10.04
CA ARG A 56 21.02 16.22 -11.48
C ARG A 56 20.71 15.01 -12.38
N LEU A 57 19.98 14.01 -11.89
CA LEU A 57 19.47 12.94 -12.77
C LEU A 57 18.50 13.49 -13.82
N ASP A 58 17.90 14.63 -13.53
CA ASP A 58 17.10 15.50 -14.39
C ASP A 58 17.85 15.84 -15.69
N VAL A 59 19.15 16.10 -15.60
CA VAL A 59 19.98 16.41 -16.78
C VAL A 59 20.24 15.15 -17.62
N VAL A 60 20.17 13.97 -17.01
CA VAL A 60 20.33 12.68 -17.71
C VAL A 60 19.02 12.28 -18.40
N THR A 61 17.86 12.46 -17.76
CA THR A 61 16.55 12.18 -18.37
C THR A 61 16.18 13.17 -19.47
N GLU A 62 16.55 14.44 -19.31
CA GLU A 62 16.36 15.47 -20.35
C GLU A 62 17.26 15.20 -21.56
N LYS A 63 18.54 14.82 -21.36
CA LYS A 63 19.44 14.40 -22.44
C LYS A 63 19.01 13.10 -23.12
N ALA A 64 18.38 12.19 -22.39
CA ALA A 64 17.81 10.95 -22.92
C ALA A 64 16.46 11.14 -23.63
N LYS A 65 15.94 12.38 -23.72
CA LYS A 65 14.62 12.72 -24.29
C LYS A 65 13.43 11.98 -23.65
N ILE A 66 13.61 11.39 -22.48
CA ILE A 66 12.56 10.64 -21.77
C ILE A 66 11.44 11.61 -21.37
N ASP A 67 11.81 12.79 -20.90
CA ASP A 67 10.84 13.83 -20.53
C ASP A 67 10.11 14.43 -21.75
N GLN A 68 10.72 14.40 -22.94
CA GLN A 68 10.06 14.78 -24.20
C GLN A 68 9.06 13.70 -24.65
N PHE A 69 9.45 12.43 -24.61
CA PHE A 69 8.56 11.31 -24.94
C PHE A 69 7.30 11.28 -24.05
N LEU A 70 7.46 11.56 -22.74
CA LEU A 70 6.33 11.65 -21.81
C LEU A 70 5.40 12.83 -22.12
N LYS A 71 5.96 14.00 -22.47
CA LYS A 71 5.20 15.18 -22.87
C LYS A 71 4.46 14.98 -24.19
N ASP A 72 5.09 14.34 -25.17
CA ASP A 72 4.49 14.01 -26.47
C ASP A 72 3.33 13.01 -26.31
N GLY A 73 3.39 12.16 -25.28
CA GLY A 73 2.30 11.28 -24.85
C GLY A 73 1.20 11.96 -23.99
N GLY A 74 1.27 13.28 -23.79
CA GLY A 74 0.28 14.06 -23.03
C GLY A 74 0.46 14.09 -21.51
N SER A 75 1.65 13.73 -20.99
CA SER A 75 1.95 13.80 -19.55
C SER A 75 2.74 15.07 -19.20
N ASP A 76 2.18 15.91 -18.33
CA ASP A 76 2.87 17.09 -17.78
C ASP A 76 3.93 16.74 -16.70
N LYS A 77 4.09 15.46 -16.34
CA LYS A 77 4.98 15.00 -15.26
C LYS A 77 6.32 14.52 -15.81
N SER A 78 7.41 14.92 -15.14
CA SER A 78 8.76 14.41 -15.46
C SER A 78 8.91 12.94 -15.05
N ALA A 79 9.91 12.27 -15.63
CA ALA A 79 10.27 10.89 -15.26
C ALA A 79 10.56 10.76 -13.75
N ILE A 80 11.19 11.78 -13.13
CA ILE A 80 11.46 11.82 -11.70
C ILE A 80 10.18 11.87 -10.87
N ASP A 81 9.17 12.63 -11.33
CA ASP A 81 7.89 12.73 -10.63
C ASP A 81 7.09 11.41 -10.72
N ILE A 82 7.22 10.69 -11.83
CA ILE A 82 6.67 9.34 -12.02
C ILE A 82 7.36 8.36 -11.05
N LEU A 83 8.69 8.35 -10.98
CA LEU A 83 9.45 7.52 -10.04
C LEU A 83 9.06 7.80 -8.58
N GLY A 84 8.90 9.07 -8.21
CA GLY A 84 8.39 9.44 -6.89
C GLY A 84 6.97 8.91 -6.65
N GLY A 85 6.12 8.89 -7.67
CA GLY A 85 4.81 8.25 -7.64
C GLY A 85 4.89 6.74 -7.39
N ILE A 86 5.80 6.04 -8.05
CA ILE A 86 6.04 4.60 -7.85
C ILE A 86 6.46 4.36 -6.40
N ILE A 87 7.48 5.07 -5.90
CA ILE A 87 7.96 4.94 -4.51
C ILE A 87 6.82 5.12 -3.50
N TYR A 88 5.97 6.14 -3.70
CA TYR A 88 4.80 6.35 -2.84
C TYR A 88 3.85 5.14 -2.83
N TRP A 89 3.54 4.59 -4.00
CA TRP A 89 2.63 3.44 -4.10
C TRP A 89 3.25 2.17 -3.50
N LEU A 90 4.56 1.96 -3.63
CA LEU A 90 5.25 0.84 -2.96
C LEU A 90 5.13 0.92 -1.45
N ILE A 91 5.38 2.10 -0.88
CA ILE A 91 5.25 2.31 0.57
C ILE A 91 3.79 2.13 0.98
N MET A 92 2.84 2.65 0.21
CA MET A 92 1.41 2.47 0.51
C MET A 92 0.99 1.00 0.48
N LEU A 93 1.50 0.18 -0.44
CA LEU A 93 1.21 -1.26 -0.45
C LEU A 93 1.73 -1.94 0.82
N ILE A 94 2.91 -1.58 1.30
CA ILE A 94 3.46 -2.11 2.56
C ILE A 94 2.61 -1.65 3.76
N VAL A 95 2.14 -0.40 3.76
CA VAL A 95 1.27 0.14 4.81
C VAL A 95 -0.10 -0.56 4.79
N ILE A 96 -0.67 -0.80 3.61
CA ILE A 96 -1.91 -1.57 3.44
C ILE A 96 -1.72 -2.99 3.96
N LEU A 97 -0.62 -3.66 3.58
CA LEU A 97 -0.28 -4.99 4.09
C LEU A 97 -0.22 -5.02 5.62
N ALA A 98 0.44 -4.04 6.24
CA ALA A 98 0.49 -3.93 7.70
C ALA A 98 -0.91 -3.72 8.32
N GLY A 99 -1.76 -2.90 7.70
CA GLY A 99 -3.15 -2.70 8.11
C GLY A 99 -3.99 -3.98 7.99
N LEU A 100 -3.88 -4.71 6.88
CA LEU A 100 -4.57 -5.97 6.66
C LEU A 100 -4.14 -7.05 7.67
N ASN A 101 -2.83 -7.13 7.97
CA ASN A 101 -2.30 -8.01 9.00
C ASN A 101 -2.87 -7.66 10.39
N THR A 102 -2.99 -6.37 10.70
CA THR A 102 -3.57 -5.89 11.97
C THR A 102 -5.05 -6.25 12.09
N LEU A 103 -5.78 -6.25 10.97
CA LEU A 103 -7.17 -6.73 10.91
C LEU A 103 -7.29 -8.26 10.97
N GLY A 104 -6.18 -9.01 10.95
CA GLY A 104 -6.21 -10.47 10.87
C GLY A 104 -6.63 -11.01 9.50
N LEU A 105 -6.61 -10.19 8.45
CA LEU A 105 -7.01 -10.57 7.09
C LEU A 105 -5.84 -11.25 6.36
N GLY A 106 -5.48 -12.45 6.82
CA GLY A 106 -4.30 -13.18 6.31
C GLY A 106 -4.35 -13.43 4.80
N VAL A 107 -5.50 -13.87 4.26
CA VAL A 107 -5.65 -14.12 2.82
C VAL A 107 -5.44 -12.85 2.00
N ALA A 108 -6.06 -11.73 2.40
CA ALA A 108 -5.89 -10.46 1.70
C ALA A 108 -4.45 -9.95 1.79
N SER A 109 -3.82 -10.12 2.96
CA SER A 109 -2.42 -9.75 3.20
C SER A 109 -1.48 -10.53 2.28
N GLU A 110 -1.71 -11.84 2.12
CA GLU A 110 -0.91 -12.68 1.23
C GLU A 110 -1.03 -12.25 -0.23
N LEU A 111 -2.25 -11.93 -0.70
CA LEU A 111 -2.46 -11.42 -2.06
C LEU A 111 -1.71 -10.10 -2.30
N VAL A 112 -1.76 -9.16 -1.34
CA VAL A 112 -1.01 -7.90 -1.44
C VAL A 112 0.50 -8.15 -1.42
N ASN A 113 0.98 -9.06 -0.57
CA ASN A 113 2.39 -9.43 -0.52
C ASN A 113 2.89 -10.00 -1.85
N GLN A 114 2.11 -10.87 -2.50
CA GLN A 114 2.41 -11.39 -3.83
C GLN A 114 2.50 -10.28 -4.89
N ILE A 115 1.59 -9.30 -4.84
CA ILE A 115 1.66 -8.12 -5.73
C ILE A 115 2.97 -7.37 -5.51
N ILE A 116 3.37 -7.11 -4.25
CA ILE A 116 4.62 -6.42 -3.93
C ILE A 116 5.83 -7.18 -4.50
N LEU A 117 5.88 -8.49 -4.33
CA LEU A 117 6.97 -9.34 -4.83
C LEU A 117 6.99 -9.45 -6.36
N TYR A 118 5.88 -9.19 -7.03
CA TYR A 118 5.80 -9.19 -8.49
C TYR A 118 6.29 -7.88 -9.12
N ILE A 119 6.33 -6.78 -8.37
CA ILE A 119 6.74 -5.46 -8.89
C ILE A 119 8.13 -5.46 -9.54
N PRO A 120 9.19 -6.05 -8.96
CA PRO A 120 10.49 -6.13 -9.61
C PRO A 120 10.42 -6.79 -10.99
N ASN A 121 9.62 -7.86 -11.13
CA ASN A 121 9.44 -8.56 -12.40
C ASN A 121 8.73 -7.69 -13.43
N VAL A 122 7.73 -6.90 -13.02
CA VAL A 122 7.04 -5.94 -13.90
C VAL A 122 8.02 -4.87 -14.38
N ILE A 123 8.88 -4.35 -13.50
CA ILE A 123 9.89 -3.36 -13.89
C ILE A 123 10.84 -3.95 -14.94
N VAL A 124 11.35 -5.17 -14.71
CA VAL A 124 12.21 -5.86 -15.68
C VAL A 124 11.48 -6.07 -17.00
N ALA A 125 10.22 -6.51 -16.97
CA ALA A 125 9.43 -6.78 -18.18
C ALA A 125 9.11 -5.52 -19.01
N VAL A 126 8.98 -4.35 -18.38
CA VAL A 126 8.77 -3.07 -19.09
C VAL A 126 10.08 -2.53 -19.68
N LEU A 127 11.23 -2.87 -19.08
CA LEU A 127 12.55 -2.40 -19.51
C LEU A 127 13.25 -3.33 -20.51
N ALA A 128 12.83 -4.60 -20.60
CA ALA A 128 13.38 -5.62 -21.52
C ALA A 128 12.72 -5.57 -22.90
#